data_AF-A0A7Y2GQ59-F1
#
_entry.id   AF-A0A7Y2GQ59-F1
#
_cell.length_a   1.000
_cell.length_b   1.000
_cell.length_c   1.000
_cell.angle_alpha   90.00
_cell.angle_beta   90.00
_cell.angle_gamma   90.00
#
_symmetry.space_group_name_H-M   'P 1'
#
loop_
_entity.id
_entity.type
_entity.pdbx_description
1 polymer ?
#
loop_
_entity_poly.entity_id
_entity_poly.type
_entity_poly.pdbx_seq_one_letter_code
_entity_poly.pdbx_strand_id
1 'polypeptide(L)'
;MKLLTSCSVILTFFMVSTVQGQEIAILKYNGGGDWYANPTALPNLIRFCNSTIGTTINEKPTTVEVGSSNIFQYPFLHMTGHGNVV
;
A
#
# COMPACT_ATOMS: atom_id res chain seq x y z
N MET A 1 1.39 -31.15 -32.25
CA MET A 1 0.67 -30.88 -30.98
C MET A 1 1.62 -30.76 -29.78
N LYS A 2 2.51 -31.74 -29.52
CA LYS A 2 3.47 -31.72 -28.39
C LYS A 2 4.34 -30.44 -28.31
N LEU A 3 4.86 -29.97 -29.45
CA LEU A 3 5.68 -28.76 -29.53
C LEU A 3 4.90 -27.48 -29.13
N LEU A 4 3.65 -27.36 -29.58
CA LEU A 4 2.77 -26.24 -29.23
C LEU A 4 2.42 -26.24 -27.74
N THR A 5 2.14 -27.41 -27.17
CA THR A 5 1.92 -27.55 -25.72
C THR A 5 3.17 -27.20 -24.91
N SER A 6 4.36 -27.59 -25.35
CA SER A 6 5.62 -27.19 -24.68
C SER A 6 5.87 -25.68 -24.73
N CYS A 7 5.64 -25.04 -25.89
CA CYS A 7 5.73 -23.59 -26.01
C CYS A 7 4.71 -22.87 -25.11
N SER A 8 3.49 -23.38 -25.02
CA SER A 8 2.45 -22.80 -24.17
C SER A 8 2.82 -22.89 -22.68
N VAL A 9 3.39 -24.02 -22.22
CA VAL A 9 3.83 -24.18 -20.82
C VAL A 9 4.98 -23.24 -20.48
N ILE A 10 5.93 -23.07 -21.40
CA ILE A 10 7.05 -22.14 -21.23
C ILE A 10 6.52 -20.69 -21.13
N LEU A 11 5.57 -20.31 -22.00
CA LEU A 11 5.00 -18.96 -21.99
C LEU A 11 4.29 -18.64 -20.66
N THR A 12 3.54 -19.59 -20.09
CA THR A 12 2.85 -19.42 -18.81
C THR A 12 3.84 -19.29 -17.64
N PHE A 13 5.00 -19.97 -17.69
CA PHE A 13 6.02 -19.88 -16.66
C PHE A 13 6.69 -18.50 -16.60
N PHE A 14 6.82 -17.80 -17.74
CA PHE A 14 7.37 -16.44 -17.79
C PHE A 14 6.38 -15.34 -17.37
N MET A 15 5.10 -15.66 -17.16
CA MET A 15 4.08 -14.71 -16.72
C MET A 15 4.03 -14.50 -15.20
N VAL A 16 4.92 -15.13 -14.43
CA VAL A 16 4.98 -14.94 -12.97
C VAL A 16 5.60 -13.58 -12.66
N SER A 17 4.76 -12.54 -12.63
CA SER A 17 5.16 -11.21 -12.15
C SER A 17 5.22 -11.20 -10.62
N THR A 18 6.32 -10.68 -10.07
CA THR A 18 6.38 -10.34 -8.65
C THR A 18 5.47 -9.14 -8.39
N VAL A 19 4.42 -9.34 -7.60
CA VAL A 19 3.59 -8.23 -7.14
C VAL A 19 4.42 -7.47 -6.10
N GLN A 20 4.69 -6.19 -6.34
CA GLN A 20 5.32 -5.31 -5.35
C GLN A 20 4.37 -5.15 -4.16
N GLY A 21 4.93 -5.16 -2.95
CA GLY A 21 4.18 -5.16 -1.69
C GLY A 21 3.22 -3.99 -1.53
N GLN A 22 2.27 -4.17 -0.61
CA GLN A 22 1.20 -3.21 -0.26
C GLN A 22 1.81 -1.96 0.39
N GLU A 23 1.89 -0.85 -0.35
CA GLU A 23 2.26 0.43 0.26
C GLU A 23 1.06 1.03 1.00
N ILE A 24 1.33 1.70 2.12
CA ILE A 24 0.33 2.38 2.93
C ILE A 24 0.52 3.89 2.81
N ALA A 25 -0.54 4.61 2.49
CA ALA A 25 -0.54 6.06 2.52
C ALA A 25 -1.37 6.62 3.67
N ILE A 26 -0.95 7.77 4.21
CA ILE A 26 -1.74 8.57 5.16
C ILE A 26 -2.71 9.42 4.35
N LEU A 27 -4.01 9.34 4.64
CA LEU A 27 -5.00 10.18 3.97
C LEU A 27 -5.15 11.50 4.71
N LYS A 28 -4.81 12.59 4.01
CA LYS A 28 -5.04 13.96 4.48
C LYS A 28 -6.45 14.40 4.07
N TYR A 29 -7.28 14.69 5.07
CA TYR A 29 -8.66 15.15 4.89
C TYR A 29 -8.87 16.57 5.45
N ASN A 30 -9.93 17.25 5.01
CA ASN A 30 -10.32 18.56 5.54
C ASN A 30 -11.35 18.40 6.67
N GLY A 31 -11.63 19.48 7.41
CA GLY A 31 -12.62 19.46 8.50
C GLY A 31 -12.09 19.93 9.87
N GLY A 32 -10.95 20.63 9.89
CA GLY A 32 -10.53 21.46 11.01
C GLY A 32 -9.80 20.74 12.14
N GLY A 33 -9.24 19.55 11.92
CA GLY A 33 -8.43 18.87 12.93
C GLY A 33 -7.22 18.13 12.39
N ASP A 34 -6.49 17.49 13.31
CA ASP A 34 -5.14 16.96 13.08
C ASP A 34 -5.16 15.61 12.36
N TRP A 35 -5.24 15.60 11.03
CA TRP A 35 -5.15 14.39 10.19
C TRP A 35 -3.82 13.60 10.35
N TYR A 36 -2.88 14.13 11.13
CA TYR A 36 -1.53 13.60 11.37
C TYR A 36 -1.29 13.13 12.83
N ALA A 37 -2.34 12.81 13.58
CA ALA A 37 -2.21 12.35 14.96
C ALA A 37 -1.34 11.08 15.09
N ASN A 38 -0.48 11.03 16.12
CA ASN A 38 0.42 9.91 16.44
C ASN A 38 1.37 9.53 15.27
N PRO A 39 2.28 10.41 14.85
CA PRO A 39 3.11 10.22 13.65
C PRO A 39 4.01 8.97 13.68
N THR A 40 4.27 8.41 14.87
CA THR A 40 5.07 7.19 15.03
C THR A 40 4.25 5.90 14.94
N ALA A 41 2.92 5.95 15.08
CA ALA A 41 2.07 4.77 15.15
C ALA A 41 2.13 3.93 13.87
N LEU A 42 1.98 4.56 12.71
CA LEU A 42 1.99 3.87 11.42
C LEU A 42 3.38 3.33 11.05
N PRO A 43 4.50 4.08 11.18
CA PRO A 43 5.84 3.51 11.01
C PRO A 43 6.12 2.33 11.94
N ASN A 44 5.64 2.37 13.18
CA ASN A 44 5.80 1.26 14.13
C ASN A 44 4.99 0.03 13.72
N LEU A 45 3.75 0.23 13.24
CA LEU A 45 2.93 -0.86 12.70
C LEU A 45 3.58 -1.49 11.47
N ILE A 46 4.07 -0.68 10.54
CA ILE A 46 4.78 -1.14 9.35
C ILE A 46 6.00 -1.98 9.74
N ARG A 47 6.83 -1.47 10.66
CA ARG A 47 8.00 -2.20 11.16
C ARG A 47 7.62 -3.53 11.79
N PHE A 48 6.55 -3.55 12.58
CA PHE A 48 6.03 -4.77 13.19
C PHE A 48 5.55 -5.78 12.14
N CYS A 49 4.80 -5.35 11.13
CA CYS A 49 4.35 -6.23 10.05
C CYS A 49 5.54 -6.79 9.26
N ASN A 50 6.52 -5.92 8.93
CA ASN A 50 7.72 -6.33 8.20
C ASN A 50 8.50 -7.40 8.98
N SER A 51 8.59 -7.27 10.31
CA SER A 51 9.31 -8.24 11.16
C SER A 51 8.51 -9.51 11.49
N THR A 52 7.18 -9.43 11.57
CA THR A 52 6.34 -10.51 12.11
C THR A 52 5.73 -11.38 11.02
N ILE A 53 5.30 -10.78 9.91
CA ILE A 53 4.63 -11.48 8.81
C ILE A 53 5.37 -11.34 7.48
N GLY A 54 6.60 -10.81 7.50
CA GLY A 54 7.49 -10.78 6.35
C GLY A 54 7.06 -9.82 5.23
N THR A 55 6.32 -8.75 5.56
CA THR A 55 6.01 -7.70 4.58
C THR A 55 7.26 -6.87 4.25
N THR A 56 7.22 -6.13 3.15
CA THR A 56 8.32 -5.26 2.70
C THR A 56 7.85 -3.81 2.49
N ILE A 57 6.95 -3.34 3.35
CA ILE A 57 6.30 -2.03 3.23
C ILE A 57 7.30 -0.94 3.63
N ASN A 58 7.32 0.18 2.91
CA ASN A 58 8.16 1.31 3.27
C ASN A 58 7.74 1.93 4.61
N GLU A 59 8.65 1.98 5.60
CA GLU A 59 8.38 2.59 6.92
C GLU A 59 8.05 4.10 6.85
N LYS A 60 8.34 4.77 5.73
CA LYS A 60 7.99 6.16 5.49
C LYS A 60 6.76 6.25 4.57
N PRO A 61 5.53 6.23 5.13
CA PRO A 61 4.31 6.30 4.33
C PRO A 61 4.18 7.65 3.62
N THR A 62 3.56 7.62 2.44
CA THR A 62 3.28 8.83 1.67
C THR A 62 1.97 9.47 2.15
N THR A 63 1.86 10.79 2.13
CA THR A 63 0.57 11.46 2.38
C THR A 63 -0.17 11.67 1.06
N VAL A 64 -1.48 11.40 1.04
CA VAL A 64 -2.34 11.61 -0.13
C VAL A 64 -3.56 12.46 0.18
N GLU A 65 -3.90 13.30 -0.81
CA GLU A 65 -5.12 14.10 -0.98
C GLU A 65 -6.43 13.28 -1.05
N VAL A 66 -7.52 13.59 -0.33
CA VAL A 66 -8.84 12.94 -0.62
C VAL A 66 -9.25 13.08 -2.09
N GLY A 67 -9.02 14.25 -2.70
CA GLY A 67 -9.33 14.52 -4.11
C GLY A 67 -8.27 14.03 -5.10
N SER A 68 -7.20 13.38 -4.64
CA SER A 68 -6.10 12.96 -5.52
C SER A 68 -6.39 11.61 -6.15
N SER A 69 -6.11 11.45 -7.44
CA SER A 69 -6.10 10.13 -8.10
C SER A 69 -5.05 9.18 -7.53
N ASN A 70 -4.06 9.69 -6.79
CA ASN A 70 -3.01 8.87 -6.19
C ASN A 70 -3.54 7.91 -5.12
N ILE A 71 -4.75 8.12 -4.59
CA ILE A 71 -5.38 7.18 -3.67
C ILE A 71 -5.47 5.76 -4.25
N PHE A 72 -5.63 5.64 -5.57
CA PHE A 72 -5.73 4.34 -6.24
C PHE A 72 -4.39 3.60 -6.40
N GLN A 73 -3.27 4.25 -6.03
CA GLN A 73 -1.96 3.60 -5.98
C GLN A 73 -1.76 2.82 -4.67
N TYR A 74 -2.60 3.06 -3.66
CA TYR A 74 -2.45 2.48 -2.33
C TYR A 74 -3.64 1.58 -2.01
N PRO A 75 -3.43 0.26 -1.83
CA PRO A 75 -4.50 -0.66 -1.46
C PRO A 75 -5.03 -0.43 -0.04
N PHE A 76 -4.29 0.35 0.78
CA PHE A 76 -4.67 0.71 2.14
C PHE A 76 -4.36 2.18 2.40
N LEU A 77 -5.37 2.90 2.88
CA LEU A 77 -5.25 4.29 3.35
C LEU A 77 -5.41 4.34 4.87
N HIS A 78 -4.42 4.90 5.56
CA HIS A 78 -4.45 5.14 6.98
C HIS A 78 -5.04 6.53 7.27
N MET A 79 -6.16 6.55 7.96
CA MET A 79 -6.78 7.77 8.49
C MET A 79 -6.62 7.81 10.01
N THR A 80 -6.22 8.97 10.53
CA THR A 80 -6.08 9.26 11.96
C THR A 80 -6.42 10.72 12.19
N GLY A 81 -6.74 11.11 13.42
CA GLY A 81 -6.91 12.51 13.79
C GLY A 81 -8.13 12.81 14.65
N HIS A 82 -8.34 14.12 14.84
CA HIS A 82 -9.48 14.67 15.56
C HIS A 82 -10.29 15.57 14.61
N GLY A 83 -11.56 15.86 14.94
CA GLY A 83 -12.42 16.75 14.14
C GLY A 83 -13.23 16.03 13.06
N ASN A 84 -13.79 16.82 12.13
CA ASN A 84 -14.63 16.30 11.05
C ASN A 84 -13.79 15.82 9.86
N VAL A 85 -14.35 14.89 9.08
CA VAL A 85 -13.82 14.47 7.79
C VAL A 85 -14.71 15.05 6.69
N VAL A 86 -14.15 15.92 5.85
CA VAL A 86 -14.83 16.65 4.76
C VAL A 86 -14.04 16.53 3.47
#